data_AF-A0A0T5ZZL7-F1
#
_entry.id   AF-A0A0T5ZZL7-F1
#
_cell.length_a   1.000
_cell.length_b   1.000
_cell.length_c   1.000
_cell.angle_alpha   90.00
_cell.angle_beta   90.00
_cell.angle_gamma   90.00
#
_symmetry.space_group_name_H-M   'P 1'
#
loop_
_entity.id
_entity.type
_entity.pdbx_description
1 polymer ?
#
loop_
_entity_poly.entity_id
_entity_poly.type
_entity_poly.pdbx_seq_one_letter_code
_entity_poly.pdbx_strand_id
1 'polypeptide(L)'
;MDSIYHKTFAASEEGLRAATLKTLKRMDITVTEEEATESGRTIVASAGDRTIEIELDRLTTRTSRIRVVAKRPWFFRDRATAEEIIIQIESTLRDEPMLARKTSRMVGAAPKRLEAGTKFGGEPPREATKPAEPADKSTWEKVKDGTSVFASSVKDSFTKLFGN
;
A
#
# COMPACT_ATOMS: atom_id res chain seq x y z
N MET A 1 -22.72 -2.10 -5.01
CA MET A 1 -21.41 -2.77 -5.16
C MET A 1 -20.33 -1.78 -4.80
N ASP A 2 -19.50 -2.10 -3.82
CA ASP A 2 -18.38 -1.25 -3.42
C ASP A 2 -17.29 -1.31 -4.50
N SER A 3 -17.08 -0.23 -5.24
CA SER A 3 -16.05 -0.13 -6.29
C SER A 3 -14.66 0.10 -5.67
N ILE A 4 -14.29 -0.80 -4.79
CA ILE A 4 -12.98 -0.86 -4.16
C ILE A 4 -12.17 -1.87 -4.96
N TYR A 5 -11.05 -1.45 -5.53
CA TYR A 5 -10.12 -2.38 -6.17
C TYR A 5 -8.98 -2.70 -5.21
N HIS A 6 -8.70 -3.99 -5.03
CA HIS A 6 -7.61 -4.46 -4.19
C HIS A 6 -6.69 -5.39 -5.00
N LYS A 7 -5.39 -5.31 -4.73
CA LYS A 7 -4.41 -6.24 -5.30
C LYS A 7 -3.29 -6.50 -4.31
N THR A 8 -2.77 -7.73 -4.31
CA THR A 8 -1.59 -8.10 -3.52
C THR A 8 -0.36 -8.15 -4.43
N PHE A 9 0.75 -7.61 -3.93
CA PHE A 9 2.03 -7.55 -4.61
C PHE A 9 3.10 -8.30 -3.82
N ALA A 10 3.96 -9.02 -4.53
CA ALA A 10 5.19 -9.59 -3.98
C ALA A 10 6.29 -8.52 -3.87
N ALA A 11 5.97 -7.41 -3.20
CA ALA A 11 6.85 -6.28 -2.93
C ALA A 11 6.72 -5.87 -1.46
N SER A 12 7.79 -5.30 -0.89
CA SER A 12 7.69 -4.65 0.43
C SER A 12 6.80 -3.41 0.37
N GLU A 13 6.27 -2.97 1.52
CA GLU A 13 5.43 -1.77 1.58
C GLU A 13 6.17 -0.54 1.06
N GLU A 14 7.43 -0.33 1.44
CA GLU A 14 8.25 0.76 0.93
C GLU A 14 8.45 0.71 -0.59
N GLY A 15 8.58 -0.51 -1.12
CA GLY A 15 8.75 -0.74 -2.55
C GLY A 15 7.50 -0.45 -3.34
N LEU A 16 6.36 -0.94 -2.83
CA LEU A 16 5.04 -0.66 -3.38
C LEU A 16 4.74 0.84 -3.31
N ARG A 17 5.02 1.50 -2.17
CA ARG A 17 4.90 2.96 -2.02
C ARG A 17 5.72 3.72 -3.06
N ALA A 18 6.98 3.35 -3.24
CA ALA A 18 7.84 4.02 -4.22
C ALA A 18 7.28 3.89 -5.64
N ALA A 19 6.78 2.69 -6.00
CA ALA A 19 6.12 2.47 -7.28
C ALA A 19 4.81 3.26 -7.40
N THR A 20 4.00 3.34 -6.34
CA THR A 20 2.78 4.14 -6.28
C THR A 20 3.07 5.61 -6.55
N LEU A 21 3.95 6.24 -5.77
CA LEU A 21 4.27 7.67 -5.93
C LEU A 21 4.85 7.98 -7.32
N LYS A 22 5.71 7.10 -7.84
CA LYS A 22 6.26 7.25 -9.19
C LYS A 22 5.17 7.15 -10.27
N THR A 23 4.24 6.21 -10.09
CA THR A 23 3.12 6.01 -11.01
C THR A 23 2.17 7.20 -11.00
N LEU A 24 1.77 7.67 -9.82
CA LEU A 24 0.89 8.84 -9.69
C LEU A 24 1.53 10.07 -10.34
N LYS A 25 2.82 10.32 -10.07
CA LYS A 25 3.57 11.40 -10.73
C LYS A 25 3.60 11.25 -12.26
N ARG A 26 3.76 10.04 -12.79
CA ARG A 26 3.76 9.77 -14.25
C ARG A 26 2.38 10.02 -14.87
N MET A 27 1.32 9.76 -14.11
CA MET A 27 -0.08 9.95 -14.54
C MET A 27 -0.59 11.37 -14.32
N ASP A 28 0.27 12.30 -13.89
CA ASP A 28 -0.13 13.68 -13.51
C ASP A 28 -1.19 13.72 -12.40
N ILE A 29 -1.13 12.75 -11.48
CA ILE A 29 -2.00 12.68 -10.29
C ILE A 29 -1.23 13.26 -9.11
N THR A 30 -1.79 14.31 -8.50
CA THR A 30 -1.11 15.08 -7.45
C THR A 30 -1.37 14.46 -6.08
N VAL A 31 -0.32 14.02 -5.39
CA VAL A 31 -0.42 13.57 -3.99
C VAL A 31 -0.62 14.78 -3.08
N THR A 32 -1.70 14.78 -2.31
CA THR A 32 -2.07 15.88 -1.40
C THR A 32 -1.78 15.54 0.06
N GLU A 33 -1.82 14.27 0.42
CA GLU A 33 -1.57 13.79 1.79
C GLU A 33 -0.95 12.41 1.78
N GLU A 34 -0.12 12.14 2.77
CA GLU A 34 0.48 10.84 2.98
C GLU A 34 0.73 10.63 4.48
N GLU A 35 0.13 9.59 5.05
CA GLU A 35 0.14 9.32 6.48
C GLU A 35 0.52 7.86 6.76
N ALA A 36 1.44 7.64 7.70
CA ALA A 36 1.79 6.31 8.18
C ALA A 36 0.68 5.75 9.07
N THR A 37 0.34 4.48 8.90
CA THR A 37 -0.64 3.77 9.74
C THR A 37 0.05 2.66 10.54
N GLU A 38 -0.67 2.01 11.45
CA GLU A 38 -0.15 0.86 12.21
C GLU A 38 0.34 -0.27 11.29
N SER A 39 -0.38 -0.53 10.19
CA SER A 39 -0.12 -1.63 9.25
C SER A 39 0.63 -1.20 7.99
N GLY A 40 0.80 0.10 7.73
CA GLY A 40 1.46 0.60 6.52
C GLY A 40 1.24 2.08 6.29
N ARG A 41 0.47 2.45 5.26
CA ARG A 41 0.35 3.85 4.82
C ARG A 41 -0.96 4.15 4.10
N THR A 42 -1.47 5.36 4.31
CA THR A 42 -2.55 5.95 3.50
C THR A 42 -1.99 7.10 2.67
N ILE A 43 -2.40 7.17 1.40
CA ILE A 43 -2.05 8.24 0.46
C ILE A 43 -3.34 8.80 -0.11
N VAL A 44 -3.50 10.12 -0.04
CA VAL A 44 -4.59 10.84 -0.71
C VAL A 44 -4.01 11.64 -1.86
N ALA A 45 -4.67 11.57 -3.01
CA ALA A 45 -4.26 12.27 -4.21
C ALA A 45 -5.46 12.86 -4.96
N SER A 46 -5.20 13.81 -5.85
CA SER A 46 -6.19 14.50 -6.66
C SER A 46 -5.88 14.37 -8.15
N ALA A 47 -6.94 14.11 -8.94
CA ALA A 47 -6.87 13.99 -10.40
C ALA A 47 -8.12 14.63 -11.03
N GLY A 48 -8.01 15.89 -11.45
CA GLY A 48 -9.14 16.65 -11.97
C GLY A 48 -10.24 16.81 -10.91
N ASP A 49 -11.44 16.30 -11.21
CA ASP A 49 -12.59 16.28 -10.29
C ASP A 49 -12.59 15.07 -9.32
N ARG A 50 -11.55 14.23 -9.36
CA ARG A 50 -11.50 12.99 -8.57
C ARG A 50 -10.57 13.10 -7.38
N THR A 51 -11.02 12.56 -6.24
CA THR A 51 -10.17 12.26 -5.08
C THR A 51 -9.80 10.79 -5.10
N ILE A 52 -8.52 10.48 -5.05
CA ILE A 52 -7.98 9.12 -5.04
C ILE A 52 -7.49 8.82 -3.62
N GLU A 53 -8.03 7.77 -3.02
CA GLU A 53 -7.58 7.24 -1.74
C GLU A 53 -6.89 5.91 -1.97
N ILE A 54 -5.66 5.79 -1.46
CA ILE A 54 -4.82 4.60 -1.60
C ILE A 54 -4.38 4.16 -0.21
N GLU A 55 -4.61 2.90 0.10
CA GLU A 55 -4.09 2.27 1.31
C GLU A 55 -3.08 1.20 0.93
N LEU A 56 -1.94 1.22 1.59
CA LEU A 56 -0.85 0.25 1.47
C LEU A 56 -0.73 -0.49 2.80
N ASP A 57 -1.06 -1.77 2.81
CA ASP A 57 -0.92 -2.63 3.98
C ASP A 57 0.27 -3.57 3.82
N ARG A 58 1.10 -3.66 4.84
CA ARG A 58 2.15 -4.66 4.96
C ARG A 58 1.55 -5.98 5.42
N LEU A 59 1.64 -7.02 4.58
CA LEU A 59 1.27 -8.39 4.96
C LEU A 59 2.48 -9.17 5.49
N THR A 60 3.63 -9.00 4.83
CA THR A 60 4.93 -9.53 5.28
C THR A 60 6.02 -8.51 4.94
N THR A 61 7.28 -8.80 5.27
CA THR A 61 8.42 -7.96 4.86
C THR A 61 8.62 -7.87 3.34
N ARG A 62 8.00 -8.78 2.57
CA ARG A 62 8.14 -8.90 1.11
C ARG A 62 6.81 -8.96 0.36
N THR A 63 5.70 -8.72 1.06
CA THR A 63 4.37 -8.81 0.49
C THR A 63 3.48 -7.73 1.07
N SER A 64 2.81 -7.00 0.20
CA SER A 64 1.92 -5.90 0.57
C SER A 64 0.63 -5.96 -0.23
N ARG A 65 -0.44 -5.41 0.34
CA ARG A 65 -1.73 -5.24 -0.32
C ARG A 65 -1.92 -3.75 -0.60
N ILE A 66 -2.43 -3.43 -1.78
CA ILE A 66 -2.96 -2.11 -2.10
C ILE A 66 -4.49 -2.17 -2.13
N ARG A 67 -5.11 -1.08 -1.70
CA ARG A 67 -6.52 -0.77 -1.94
C ARG A 67 -6.59 0.63 -2.55
N VAL A 68 -7.33 0.77 -3.64
CA VAL A 68 -7.54 2.07 -4.33
C VAL A 68 -9.03 2.36 -4.45
N VAL A 69 -9.41 3.58 -4.12
CA VAL A 69 -10.75 4.13 -4.30
C VAL A 69 -10.64 5.47 -5.00
N ALA A 70 -11.20 5.59 -6.19
CA ALA A 70 -11.36 6.86 -6.88
C ALA A 70 -12.79 7.39 -6.65
N LYS A 71 -12.92 8.55 -6.02
CA LYS A 71 -14.18 9.22 -5.70
C LYS A 71 -14.39 10.38 -6.67
N ARG A 72 -15.61 10.52 -7.19
CA ARG A 72 -16.09 11.69 -7.94
C ARG A 72 -17.00 12.53 -7.04
N PRO A 73 -17.33 13.78 -7.42
CA PRO A 73 -18.41 14.51 -6.79
C PRO A 73 -19.71 13.69 -6.87
N TRP A 74 -20.60 13.89 -5.90
CA TRP A 74 -21.88 13.16 -5.73
C TRP A 74 -21.74 11.68 -5.36
N PHE A 75 -20.71 11.32 -4.58
CA PHE A 75 -20.52 9.97 -4.00
C PHE A 75 -20.41 8.84 -5.05
N PHE A 76 -20.27 9.17 -6.34
CA PHE A 76 -19.97 8.18 -7.36
C PHE A 76 -18.53 7.75 -7.23
N ARG A 77 -18.29 6.47 -7.46
CA ARG A 77 -16.96 5.91 -7.40
C ARG A 77 -16.55 5.40 -8.79
N ASP A 78 -15.32 5.67 -9.15
CA ASP A 78 -14.75 5.42 -10.47
C ASP A 78 -13.88 4.16 -10.44
N ARG A 79 -14.51 3.00 -10.62
CA ARG A 79 -13.80 1.72 -10.61
C ARG A 79 -12.73 1.65 -11.71
N ALA A 80 -13.05 2.15 -12.91
CA ALA A 80 -12.13 2.07 -14.05
C ALA A 80 -10.84 2.83 -13.77
N THR A 81 -10.94 4.01 -13.16
CA THR A 81 -9.75 4.79 -12.76
C THR A 81 -8.96 4.06 -11.67
N ALA A 82 -9.62 3.49 -10.66
CA ALA A 82 -8.92 2.75 -9.61
C ALA A 82 -8.18 1.51 -10.13
N GLU A 83 -8.80 0.78 -11.07
CA GLU A 83 -8.23 -0.39 -11.74
C GLU A 83 -7.02 -0.01 -12.60
N GLU A 84 -7.12 1.07 -13.40
CA GLU A 84 -6.02 1.56 -14.22
C GLU A 84 -4.81 1.98 -13.37
N ILE A 85 -5.01 2.69 -12.26
CA ILE A 85 -3.92 3.07 -11.35
C ILE A 85 -3.16 1.82 -10.88
N ILE A 86 -3.86 0.75 -10.51
CA ILE A 86 -3.22 -0.49 -10.05
C ILE A 86 -2.48 -1.21 -11.18
N ILE A 87 -3.03 -1.23 -12.40
CA ILE A 87 -2.36 -1.77 -13.59
C ILE A 87 -1.05 -1.00 -13.85
N GLN A 88 -1.07 0.32 -13.74
CA GLN A 88 0.12 1.15 -13.96
C GLN A 88 1.18 0.97 -12.87
N ILE A 89 0.77 0.78 -11.61
CA ILE A 89 1.67 0.46 -10.50
C ILE A 89 2.34 -0.89 -10.73
N GLU A 90 1.57 -1.88 -11.19
CA GLU A 90 2.11 -3.19 -11.54
C GLU A 90 3.14 -3.10 -12.67
N SER A 91 2.87 -2.31 -13.72
CA SER A 91 3.85 -2.06 -14.78
C SER A 91 5.12 -1.45 -14.20
N THR A 92 4.99 -0.42 -13.36
CA THR A 92 6.15 0.23 -12.72
C THR A 92 6.99 -0.76 -11.91
N LEU A 93 6.36 -1.67 -11.15
CA LEU A 93 7.08 -2.70 -10.40
C LEU A 93 7.75 -3.76 -11.30
N ARG A 94 7.13 -4.09 -12.44
CA ARG A 94 7.69 -5.02 -13.42
C ARG A 94 8.90 -4.43 -14.14
N ASP A 95 8.80 -3.16 -14.53
CA ASP A 95 9.83 -2.44 -15.27
C ASP A 95 11.01 -2.06 -14.35
N GLU A 96 10.74 -1.86 -13.05
CA GLU A 96 11.74 -1.50 -12.05
C GLU A 96 11.72 -2.46 -10.84
N PRO A 97 12.20 -3.70 -11.01
CA PRO A 97 12.14 -4.73 -9.96
C PRO A 97 12.95 -4.38 -8.71
N MET A 98 13.87 -3.40 -8.80
CA MET A 98 14.62 -2.87 -7.66
C MET A 98 13.72 -2.13 -6.67
N LEU A 99 12.60 -1.55 -7.13
CA LEU A 99 11.61 -0.92 -6.25
C LEU A 99 10.97 -1.96 -5.34
N ALA A 100 10.62 -3.14 -5.86
CA ALA A 100 9.96 -4.20 -5.09
C ALA A 100 10.75 -4.68 -3.84
N ARG A 101 12.07 -4.42 -3.80
CA ARG A 101 13.00 -4.89 -2.75
C ARG A 101 13.46 -3.79 -1.77
N LYS A 102 12.90 -2.58 -1.82
CA LYS A 102 13.50 -1.37 -1.18
C LYS A 102 13.71 -1.43 0.35
N THR A 103 13.36 -2.52 1.04
CA THR A 103 13.64 -2.72 2.47
C THR A 103 15.01 -3.35 2.78
N SER A 104 15.77 -3.86 1.80
CA SER A 104 16.97 -4.69 2.11
C SER A 104 18.34 -4.04 1.90
N ARG A 105 18.45 -2.82 1.37
CA ARG A 105 19.76 -2.19 1.10
C ARG A 105 20.27 -1.25 2.21
N MET A 106 19.43 -0.87 3.16
CA MET A 106 19.84 0.04 4.26
C MET A 106 20.06 -0.67 5.61
N VAL A 107 19.84 -1.99 5.70
CA VAL A 107 20.25 -2.81 6.85
C VAL A 107 20.98 -4.04 6.33
N GLY A 108 22.30 -3.95 6.19
CA GLY A 108 23.14 -5.10 5.84
C GLY A 108 24.33 -4.73 4.96
N ALA A 109 25.51 -4.85 5.54
CA ALA A 109 26.80 -4.79 4.87
C ALA A 109 26.87 -5.71 3.63
N ALA A 110 27.80 -5.38 2.73
CA ALA A 110 28.11 -6.11 1.50
C ALA A 110 28.09 -7.64 1.67
N PRO A 111 27.51 -8.41 0.74
CA PRO A 111 27.67 -9.86 0.76
C PRO A 111 29.13 -10.18 0.41
N LYS A 112 29.91 -10.63 1.40
CA LYS A 112 31.12 -11.42 1.12
C LYS A 112 30.65 -12.66 0.35
N ARG A 113 31.21 -12.82 -0.85
CA ARG A 113 31.13 -14.02 -1.67
C ARG A 113 31.38 -15.26 -0.79
N LEU A 114 30.36 -16.09 -0.62
CA LEU A 114 30.52 -17.42 -0.04
C LEU A 114 30.59 -18.40 -1.22
N GLU A 115 31.78 -18.97 -1.37
CA GLU A 115 32.11 -20.05 -2.28
C GLU A 115 31.17 -21.25 -2.08
N ALA A 116 30.74 -21.83 -3.19
CA ALA A 116 29.91 -23.02 -3.19
C ALA A 116 30.69 -24.22 -2.63
N GLY A 117 30.17 -24.86 -1.59
CA GLY A 117 30.74 -26.10 -1.08
C GLY A 117 29.93 -26.73 0.03
N THR A 118 29.43 -27.94 -0.25
CA THR A 118 29.19 -29.04 0.70
C THR A 118 27.77 -29.19 1.29
N LYS A 119 27.02 -30.10 0.62
CA LYS A 119 26.10 -31.14 1.13
C LYS A 119 25.33 -30.87 2.43
N PHE A 120 24.01 -30.73 2.33
CA PHE A 120 23.07 -30.96 3.44
C PHE A 120 22.40 -32.33 3.27
N GLY A 121 22.71 -33.24 4.19
CA GLY A 121 21.92 -34.44 4.50
C GLY A 121 21.59 -34.43 5.99
N GLY A 122 20.37 -34.81 6.35
CA GLY A 122 19.92 -35.01 7.73
C GLY A 122 18.60 -34.31 8.06
N GLU A 123 17.55 -35.11 8.24
CA GLU A 123 16.16 -34.75 8.61
C GLU A 123 15.99 -34.43 10.13
N PRO A 124 14.79 -34.05 10.63
CA PRO A 124 14.52 -32.77 11.31
C PRO A 124 14.30 -32.88 12.84
N PRO A 125 14.18 -31.74 13.58
CA PRO A 125 13.68 -31.76 14.96
C PRO A 125 12.17 -31.54 15.06
N ARG A 126 11.61 -32.21 16.08
CA ARG A 126 10.19 -32.40 16.38
C ARG A 126 9.51 -31.19 17.03
N GLU A 127 8.23 -31.12 16.70
CA GLU A 127 7.02 -30.49 17.26
C GLU A 127 7.01 -30.03 18.74
N ALA A 128 6.39 -28.86 18.98
CA ALA A 128 5.81 -28.46 20.25
C ALA A 128 4.47 -27.69 20.01
N THR A 129 3.36 -28.36 20.36
CA THR A 129 1.98 -27.90 20.69
C THR A 129 1.94 -26.59 21.54
N LYS A 130 1.00 -25.63 21.48
CA LYS A 130 -0.51 -25.53 21.45
C LYS A 130 -0.85 -23.99 21.50
N PRO A 131 -2.12 -23.51 21.58
CA PRO A 131 -3.33 -23.68 20.76
C PRO A 131 -3.76 -22.35 20.08
N ALA A 132 -4.61 -22.43 19.05
CA ALA A 132 -5.21 -21.27 18.37
C ALA A 132 -6.46 -20.76 19.09
N GLU A 133 -6.54 -19.45 19.31
CA GLU A 133 -7.76 -18.68 19.65
C GLU A 133 -7.80 -17.39 18.81
N PRO A 134 -8.97 -16.76 18.63
CA PRO A 134 -9.67 -16.67 17.35
C PRO A 134 -9.34 -15.41 16.54
N ALA A 135 -9.68 -15.44 15.25
CA ALA A 135 -9.54 -14.33 14.32
C ALA A 135 -10.28 -13.08 14.84
N ASP A 136 -9.51 -12.16 15.42
CA ASP A 136 -10.00 -10.88 15.91
C ASP A 136 -10.40 -10.00 14.72
N LYS A 137 -11.56 -9.38 14.85
CA LYS A 137 -12.28 -8.71 13.77
C LYS A 137 -11.48 -7.56 13.17
N SER A 138 -11.55 -7.42 11.85
CA SER A 138 -10.81 -6.42 11.08
C SER A 138 -11.00 -5.01 11.63
N THR A 139 -9.91 -4.24 11.66
CA THR A 139 -9.77 -2.83 12.06
C THR A 139 -10.82 -1.87 11.46
N TRP A 140 -11.52 -2.29 10.39
CA TRP A 140 -12.66 -1.60 9.78
C TRP A 140 -13.88 -1.38 10.68
N GLU A 141 -14.08 -2.18 11.74
CA GLU A 141 -15.19 -1.95 12.69
C GLU A 141 -14.88 -0.79 13.66
N LYS A 142 -13.60 -0.50 13.93
CA LYS A 142 -13.16 0.57 14.84
C LYS A 142 -12.95 1.92 14.15
N VAL A 143 -12.62 1.95 12.86
CA VAL A 143 -12.33 3.19 12.12
C VAL A 143 -13.60 3.95 11.68
N LYS A 144 -14.77 3.29 11.66
CA LYS A 144 -16.04 3.95 11.30
C LYS A 144 -16.47 5.03 12.29
N ASP A 145 -16.07 4.94 13.55
CA ASP A 145 -16.37 5.95 14.58
C ASP A 145 -15.52 7.23 14.42
N GLY A 146 -14.43 7.19 13.63
CA GLY A 146 -13.56 8.34 13.34
C GLY A 146 -14.05 9.24 12.20
N THR A 147 -15.25 9.02 11.68
CA THR A 147 -15.81 9.71 10.50
C THR A 147 -15.95 11.24 10.67
N SER A 148 -15.96 11.76 11.89
CA SER A 148 -15.99 13.21 12.16
C SER A 148 -14.62 13.90 12.01
N VAL A 149 -13.51 13.20 12.29
CA VAL A 149 -12.15 13.78 12.23
C VAL A 149 -11.63 13.81 10.80
N PHE A 150 -11.93 12.77 10.01
CA PHE A 150 -11.63 12.71 8.59
C PHE A 150 -12.39 13.77 7.77
N ALA A 151 -13.67 14.01 8.10
CA ALA A 151 -14.48 15.02 7.40
C ALA A 151 -14.01 16.46 7.63
N SER A 152 -13.42 16.75 8.80
CA SER A 152 -12.85 18.08 9.11
C SER A 152 -11.52 18.30 8.38
N SER A 153 -10.63 17.30 8.37
CA SER A 153 -9.31 17.42 7.70
C SER A 153 -9.42 17.65 6.18
N VAL A 154 -10.42 17.02 5.54
CA VAL A 154 -10.70 17.22 4.10
C VAL A 154 -11.30 18.60 3.83
N LYS A 155 -12.18 19.11 4.71
CA LYS A 155 -12.78 20.45 4.56
C LYS A 155 -11.77 21.58 4.77
N ASP A 156 -10.88 21.42 5.75
CA ASP A 156 -9.84 22.41 6.03
C ASP A 156 -8.81 22.46 4.90
N SER A 157 -8.47 21.31 4.32
CA SER A 157 -7.59 21.23 3.14
C SER A 157 -8.24 21.85 1.89
N PHE A 158 -9.55 21.60 1.65
CA PHE A 158 -10.27 22.22 0.53
C PHE A 158 -10.42 23.73 0.67
N THR A 159 -10.71 24.23 1.88
CA THR A 159 -10.82 25.68 2.16
C THR A 159 -9.47 26.38 1.96
N LYS A 160 -8.36 25.71 2.30
CA LYS A 160 -7.01 26.24 2.13
C LYS A 160 -6.51 26.21 0.67
N LEU A 161 -7.03 25.31 -0.16
CA LEU A 161 -6.66 25.18 -1.57
C LEU A 161 -7.51 26.02 -2.53
N PHE A 162 -8.75 26.36 -2.17
CA PHE A 162 -9.69 27.07 -3.06
C PHE A 162 -10.35 28.30 -2.44
N GLY A 163 -10.04 28.65 -1.18
CA GLY A 163 -10.56 29.82 -0.50
C GLY A 163 -9.57 30.98 -0.49
N ASN A 164 -9.54 31.76 -1.56
CA ASN A 164 -9.17 33.18 -1.52
C ASN A 164 -9.93 33.95 -2.60
#